data_AF-W3V7U4-F1
#
_entry.id   AF-W3V7U4-F1
#
_cell.length_a   1.000
_cell.length_b   1.000
_cell.length_c   1.000
_cell.angle_alpha   90.00
_cell.angle_beta   90.00
_cell.angle_gamma   90.00
#
_symmetry.space_group_name_H-M   'P 1'
#
loop_
_entity.id
_entity.type
_entity.pdbx_description
1 polymer ?
#
loop_
_entity_poly.entity_id
_entity_poly.type
_entity_poly.pdbx_seq_one_letter_code
_entity_poly.pdbx_strand_id
1 'polypeptide(L)'
;MKEEKNTITERSRKPKTIKLRAFKIKNTDITRSHSEVKDSLLTKLNNTAMVKDRCMLLSSEDPKKEQDLISCYQTSEQANAVFCTMLRIAPSSEIEQIPDNLLEKKNFTMEELEGAGIESTVICKDHYYFAISNDFLVTNLALNKTIPSLQTYIGWFINNELVEFTPMIDVNNQTKLKDIKAIIVRDPAPLPASSNTAINNKNQTTQIAESSTKIKLTEAVMAYLSSVMSNTTTFAQIQDSQLISAELLIKFKKPRKMTQEEYANILGAYLKPVSDLDNISFKRADGKTEVKGKDLLRIKPVDIEVTETGKLVEQQVFQEMSKFLVELKNETESS
;
A
#
# COMPACT_ATOMS: atom_id res chain seq x y z
N MET A 1 -28.64 29.73 -43.55
CA MET A 1 -27.50 29.41 -42.66
C MET A 1 -28.05 29.26 -41.25
N LYS A 2 -28.10 28.03 -40.73
CA LYS A 2 -28.42 27.75 -39.33
C LYS A 2 -27.10 27.52 -38.61
N GLU A 3 -26.77 28.36 -37.63
CA GLU A 3 -25.65 28.14 -36.73
C GLU A 3 -25.97 26.97 -35.81
N GLU A 4 -25.19 25.90 -35.93
CA GLU A 4 -25.14 24.81 -34.96
C GLU A 4 -24.43 25.31 -33.70
N LYS A 5 -25.20 25.59 -32.65
CA LYS A 5 -24.67 25.74 -31.30
C LYS A 5 -24.20 24.37 -30.80
N ASN A 6 -22.90 24.12 -30.97
CA ASN A 6 -22.23 22.97 -30.37
C ASN A 6 -22.26 23.14 -28.85
N THR A 7 -23.26 22.54 -28.22
CA THR A 7 -23.46 22.61 -26.77
C THR A 7 -22.58 21.54 -26.15
N ILE A 8 -21.33 21.88 -25.84
CA ILE A 8 -20.47 21.02 -25.02
C ILE A 8 -21.07 21.06 -23.61
N THR A 9 -21.84 20.02 -23.26
CA THR A 9 -22.25 19.79 -21.88
C THR A 9 -21.00 19.61 -21.02
N GLU A 10 -20.65 20.63 -20.24
CA GLU A 10 -19.78 20.51 -19.07
C GLU A 10 -20.40 19.51 -18.09
N ARG A 11 -20.03 18.23 -18.21
CA ARG A 11 -20.22 17.30 -17.10
C ARG A 11 -19.30 17.78 -16.00
N SER A 12 -19.86 18.37 -14.93
CA SER A 12 -19.09 18.65 -13.70
C SER A 12 -18.46 17.34 -13.24
N ARG A 13 -17.15 17.19 -13.43
CA ARG A 13 -16.45 15.96 -13.08
C ARG A 13 -16.30 15.94 -11.57
N LYS A 14 -16.87 14.93 -10.94
CA LYS A 14 -16.81 14.81 -9.48
C LYS A 14 -15.36 14.54 -9.06
N PRO A 15 -14.89 15.15 -7.96
CA PRO A 15 -13.62 14.79 -7.34
C PRO A 15 -13.52 13.28 -7.11
N LYS A 16 -12.30 12.75 -7.23
CA LYS A 16 -11.98 11.36 -6.95
C LYS A 16 -11.46 11.24 -5.52
N THR A 17 -12.15 10.44 -4.71
CA THR A 17 -11.69 10.13 -3.35
C THR A 17 -10.50 9.16 -3.41
N ILE A 18 -9.38 9.54 -2.82
CA ILE A 18 -8.21 8.68 -2.61
C ILE A 18 -7.95 8.48 -1.13
N LYS A 19 -7.20 7.43 -0.78
CA LYS A 19 -6.86 7.11 0.62
C LYS A 19 -5.38 7.37 0.85
N LEU A 20 -5.07 8.29 1.76
CA LEU A 20 -3.71 8.53 2.23
C LEU A 20 -3.44 7.66 3.45
N ARG A 21 -2.40 6.83 3.37
CA ARG A 21 -1.96 5.92 4.44
C ARG A 21 -0.75 6.51 5.13
N ALA A 22 -0.75 6.51 6.46
CA ALA A 22 0.36 7.00 7.26
C ALA A 22 1.23 5.87 7.81
N PHE A 23 2.54 6.10 7.83
CA PHE A 23 3.56 5.20 8.36
C PHE A 23 4.52 5.99 9.24
N LYS A 24 4.93 5.41 10.37
CA LYS A 24 6.01 5.93 11.20
C LYS A 24 7.34 5.43 10.66
N ILE A 25 8.31 6.33 10.55
CA ILE A 25 9.68 6.00 10.17
C ILE A 25 10.41 5.58 11.43
N LYS A 26 11.05 4.42 11.41
CA LYS A 26 11.89 4.01 12.53
C LYS A 26 13.15 4.88 12.58
N ASN A 27 13.42 5.42 13.75
CA ASN A 27 14.73 5.98 14.05
C ASN A 27 15.59 4.89 14.69
N THR A 28 16.66 4.52 14.01
CA THR A 28 17.64 3.53 14.49
C THR A 28 18.79 4.19 15.26
N ASP A 29 18.94 5.51 15.18
CA ASP A 29 19.99 6.27 15.84
C ASP A 29 19.45 6.89 17.14
N ILE A 30 19.96 6.41 18.27
CA ILE A 30 19.60 6.89 19.60
C ILE A 30 20.12 8.30 19.91
N THR A 31 21.07 8.81 19.11
CA THR A 31 21.71 10.11 19.33
C THR A 31 20.97 11.25 18.62
N ARG A 32 20.11 10.93 17.65
CA ARG A 32 19.32 11.89 16.88
C ARG A 32 17.87 11.85 17.30
N SER A 33 17.21 13.00 17.25
CA SER A 33 15.78 13.10 17.56
C SER A 33 14.89 12.50 16.46
N HIS A 34 15.39 12.39 15.22
CA HIS A 34 14.63 11.93 14.06
C HIS A 34 15.45 11.01 13.15
N SER A 35 14.73 10.29 12.27
CA SER A 35 15.33 9.43 11.26
C SER A 35 15.97 10.24 10.13
N GLU A 36 17.11 9.76 9.61
CA GLU A 36 17.83 10.41 8.51
C GLU A 36 17.27 10.12 7.12
N VAL A 37 16.29 9.22 7.01
CA VAL A 37 15.79 8.69 5.73
C VAL A 37 15.38 9.81 4.77
N LYS A 38 14.69 10.85 5.26
CA LYS A 38 14.28 12.01 4.46
C LYS A 38 15.48 12.79 3.90
N ASP A 39 16.46 13.10 4.75
CA ASP A 39 17.62 13.91 4.36
C ASP A 39 18.54 13.12 3.42
N SER A 40 18.75 11.82 3.67
CA SER A 40 19.49 10.94 2.77
C SER A 40 18.80 10.78 1.41
N LEU A 41 17.46 10.64 1.41
CA LEU A 41 16.67 10.59 0.17
C LEU A 41 16.82 11.89 -0.63
N LEU A 42 16.63 13.05 0.00
CA LEU A 42 16.75 14.34 -0.66
C LEU A 42 18.17 14.56 -1.21
N THR A 43 19.19 14.20 -0.44
CA THR A 43 20.59 14.30 -0.85
C THR A 43 20.86 13.44 -2.09
N LYS A 44 20.39 12.18 -2.09
CA LYS A 44 20.52 11.30 -3.26
C LYS A 44 19.76 11.83 -4.47
N LEU A 45 18.52 12.26 -4.30
CA LEU A 45 17.71 12.84 -5.37
C LEU A 45 18.36 14.08 -5.99
N ASN A 46 18.99 14.94 -5.18
CA ASN A 46 19.69 16.14 -5.66
C ASN A 46 20.99 15.82 -6.39
N ASN A 47 21.70 14.77 -5.97
CA ASN A 47 22.98 14.35 -6.55
C ASN A 47 22.80 13.45 -7.79
N THR A 48 21.65 12.83 -7.95
CA THR A 48 21.29 12.05 -9.14
C THR A 48 20.93 13.00 -10.29
N ALA A 49 21.69 12.95 -11.38
CA ALA A 49 21.50 13.83 -12.53
C ALA A 49 20.33 13.37 -13.42
N MET A 50 20.11 12.06 -13.55
CA MET A 50 19.17 11.48 -14.51
C MET A 50 18.24 10.46 -13.84
N VAL A 51 17.00 10.36 -14.30
CA VAL A 51 16.03 9.37 -13.77
C VAL A 51 16.50 7.93 -13.97
N LYS A 52 17.23 7.63 -15.05
CA LYS A 52 17.80 6.29 -15.29
C LYS A 52 18.69 5.81 -14.14
N ASP A 53 19.39 6.72 -13.46
CA ASP A 53 20.33 6.39 -12.38
C ASP A 53 19.59 6.06 -11.05
N ARG A 54 18.27 6.25 -11.01
CA ARG A 54 17.40 5.89 -9.88
C ARG A 54 16.39 4.80 -10.24
N CYS A 55 16.64 4.04 -11.31
CA CYS A 55 15.84 2.88 -11.69
C CYS A 55 16.36 1.62 -10.99
N MET A 56 15.59 1.08 -10.05
CA MET A 56 15.91 -0.16 -9.36
C MET A 56 15.35 -1.35 -10.12
N LEU A 57 16.22 -2.23 -10.62
CA LEU A 57 15.81 -3.52 -11.18
C LEU A 57 15.29 -4.43 -10.05
N LEU A 58 14.05 -4.93 -10.20
CA LEU A 58 13.42 -5.77 -9.17
C LEU A 58 14.00 -7.19 -9.14
N SER A 59 14.40 -7.72 -10.29
CA SER A 59 15.00 -9.05 -10.43
C SER A 59 15.85 -9.12 -11.70
N SER A 60 17.10 -9.59 -11.59
CA SER A 60 17.99 -9.78 -12.75
C SER A 60 17.55 -10.94 -13.64
N GLU A 61 16.95 -11.97 -13.03
CA GLU A 61 16.57 -13.22 -13.70
C GLU A 61 15.15 -13.18 -14.29
N ASP A 62 14.34 -12.17 -13.94
CA ASP A 62 12.99 -12.03 -14.49
C ASP A 62 13.07 -11.47 -15.92
N PRO A 63 12.54 -12.19 -16.93
CA PRO A 63 12.51 -11.72 -18.31
C PRO A 63 11.81 -10.37 -18.50
N LYS A 64 10.86 -10.02 -17.62
CA LYS A 64 10.11 -8.75 -17.68
C LYS A 64 10.92 -7.55 -17.22
N LYS A 65 12.05 -7.80 -16.53
CA LYS A 65 12.99 -6.79 -16.03
C LYS A 65 12.31 -5.57 -15.40
N GLU A 66 11.28 -5.82 -14.59
CA GLU A 66 10.52 -4.74 -13.96
C GLU A 66 11.44 -3.83 -13.13
N GLN A 67 11.16 -2.54 -13.19
CA GLN A 67 11.91 -1.52 -12.49
C GLN A 67 10.99 -0.60 -11.71
N ASP A 68 11.47 -0.21 -10.54
CA ASP A 68 10.85 0.79 -9.67
C ASP A 68 11.71 2.07 -9.72
N LEU A 69 11.08 3.24 -9.88
CA LEU A 69 11.80 4.52 -9.97
C LEU A 69 10.96 5.69 -9.45
N ILE A 70 11.63 6.72 -8.92
CA ILE A 70 11.02 8.04 -8.69
C ILE A 70 11.11 8.83 -10.00
N SER A 71 10.00 9.27 -10.59
CA SER A 71 10.04 10.05 -11.85
C SER A 71 10.23 11.54 -11.60
N CYS A 72 9.63 12.04 -10.53
CA CYS A 72 9.68 13.45 -10.15
C CYS A 72 9.69 13.58 -8.63
N TYR A 73 10.32 14.65 -8.13
CA TYR A 73 10.25 15.03 -6.74
C TYR A 73 10.17 16.54 -6.55
N GLN A 74 9.58 16.97 -5.44
CA GLN A 74 9.57 18.36 -4.99
C GLN A 74 9.65 18.42 -3.46
N THR A 75 9.98 19.59 -2.91
CA THR A 75 10.09 19.79 -1.45
C THR A 75 9.02 20.74 -0.95
N SER A 76 8.64 20.61 0.33
CA SER A 76 7.84 21.60 1.06
C SER A 76 8.57 21.99 2.33
N GLU A 77 8.87 23.29 2.47
CA GLU A 77 9.42 23.84 3.70
C GLU A 77 8.39 23.78 4.83
N GLN A 78 7.13 24.11 4.53
CA GLN A 78 6.04 24.13 5.52
C GLN A 78 5.80 22.77 6.18
N ALA A 79 5.86 21.68 5.39
CA ALA A 79 5.71 20.33 5.89
C ALA A 79 7.05 19.67 6.28
N ASN A 80 8.19 20.34 6.03
CA ASN A 80 9.54 19.75 6.10
C ASN A 80 9.57 18.36 5.45
N ALA A 81 9.16 18.29 4.18
CA ALA A 81 8.88 17.04 3.49
C ALA A 81 9.39 17.02 2.05
N VAL A 82 9.67 15.82 1.57
CA VAL A 82 9.97 15.51 0.16
C VAL A 82 8.79 14.73 -0.42
N PHE A 83 8.26 15.20 -1.54
CA PHE A 83 7.16 14.57 -2.28
C PHE A 83 7.73 13.93 -3.52
N CYS A 84 7.30 12.70 -3.80
CA CYS A 84 7.82 11.90 -4.88
C CYS A 84 6.66 11.25 -5.65
N THR A 85 6.83 11.20 -6.97
CA THR A 85 6.02 10.37 -7.86
C THR A 85 6.78 9.07 -8.11
N MET A 86 6.18 7.95 -7.69
CA MET A 86 6.74 6.61 -7.86
C MET A 86 6.10 5.94 -9.06
N LEU A 87 6.91 5.35 -9.94
CA LEU A 87 6.48 4.54 -11.07
C LEU A 87 7.03 3.12 -10.96
N ARG A 88 6.20 2.15 -11.37
CA ARG A 88 6.64 0.81 -11.75
C ARG A 88 6.58 0.66 -13.26
N ILE A 89 7.70 0.29 -13.85
CA ILE A 89 7.84 0.13 -15.30
C ILE A 89 8.29 -1.28 -15.65
N ALA A 90 8.01 -1.69 -16.89
CA ALA A 90 8.56 -2.93 -17.45
C ALA A 90 9.13 -2.64 -18.84
N PRO A 91 10.46 -2.54 -18.98
CA PRO A 91 11.11 -2.37 -20.28
C PRO A 91 10.92 -3.67 -21.08
N SER A 92 9.96 -3.69 -22.00
CA SER A 92 9.78 -4.80 -22.93
C SER A 92 10.58 -4.54 -24.21
N SER A 93 11.11 -5.60 -24.84
CA SER A 93 11.86 -5.50 -26.10
C SER A 93 10.96 -5.32 -27.34
N GLU A 94 9.64 -5.45 -27.21
CA GLU A 94 8.70 -5.51 -28.34
C GLU A 94 7.62 -4.41 -28.32
N ILE A 95 7.55 -3.60 -27.26
CA ILE A 95 6.58 -2.51 -27.10
C ILE A 95 7.31 -1.22 -26.74
N GLU A 96 6.64 -0.08 -26.96
CA GLU A 96 7.02 1.26 -26.50
C GLU A 96 7.72 1.19 -25.12
N GLN A 97 8.81 1.93 -24.98
CA GLN A 97 9.58 2.08 -23.73
C GLN A 97 9.45 3.51 -23.22
N ILE A 98 9.66 3.76 -21.91
CA ILE A 98 9.80 5.14 -21.46
C ILE A 98 10.93 5.73 -22.31
N PRO A 99 10.69 6.83 -23.05
CA PRO A 99 11.67 7.36 -23.97
C PRO A 99 12.96 7.70 -23.22
N ASP A 100 14.10 7.35 -23.82
CA ASP A 100 15.40 7.63 -23.21
C ASP A 100 15.56 9.11 -22.87
N ASN A 101 15.00 10.00 -23.69
CA ASN A 101 15.03 11.45 -23.41
C ASN A 101 14.25 11.86 -22.16
N LEU A 102 13.26 11.09 -21.69
CA LEU A 102 12.63 11.31 -20.38
C LEU A 102 13.50 10.72 -19.26
N LEU A 103 14.08 9.54 -19.46
CA LEU A 103 14.96 8.92 -18.46
C LEU A 103 16.27 9.68 -18.25
N GLU A 104 16.71 10.44 -19.24
CA GLU A 104 17.89 11.32 -19.19
C GLU A 104 17.59 12.69 -18.56
N LYS A 105 16.33 13.04 -18.32
CA LYS A 105 15.99 14.23 -17.54
C LYS A 105 16.30 14.01 -16.06
N LYS A 106 16.50 15.11 -15.33
CA LYS A 106 16.56 15.10 -13.86
C LYS A 106 15.24 14.66 -13.23
N ASN A 107 14.12 15.11 -13.80
CA ASN A 107 12.77 14.78 -13.40
C ASN A 107 11.87 14.80 -14.63
N PHE A 108 10.82 13.97 -14.64
CA PHE A 108 9.71 14.10 -15.58
C PHE A 108 8.37 13.84 -14.88
N THR A 109 7.33 14.57 -15.28
CA THR A 109 5.98 14.42 -14.72
C THR A 109 5.19 13.33 -15.44
N MET A 110 4.05 12.92 -14.87
CA MET A 110 3.14 11.99 -15.54
C MET A 110 2.59 12.60 -16.85
N GLU A 111 2.37 13.92 -16.87
CA GLU A 111 1.92 14.65 -18.06
C GLU A 111 2.96 14.59 -19.19
N GLU A 112 4.24 14.73 -18.86
CA GLU A 112 5.35 14.60 -19.83
C GLU A 112 5.48 13.16 -20.36
N LEU A 113 5.25 12.16 -19.51
CA LEU A 113 5.28 10.74 -19.91
C LEU A 113 4.19 10.44 -20.95
N GLU A 114 3.02 11.03 -20.81
CA GLU A 114 1.88 10.81 -21.69
C GLU A 114 1.97 11.65 -22.97
N GLY A 115 2.48 12.88 -22.86
CA GLY A 115 2.77 13.75 -24.00
C GLY A 115 3.82 13.15 -24.95
N ALA A 116 4.59 12.16 -24.50
CA ALA A 116 5.53 11.42 -25.34
C ALA A 116 4.87 10.46 -26.35
N GLY A 117 3.53 10.39 -26.38
CA GLY A 117 2.80 9.62 -27.39
C GLY A 117 2.77 8.12 -27.13
N ILE A 118 3.08 7.71 -25.90
CA ILE A 118 3.08 6.33 -25.47
C ILE A 118 1.78 6.05 -24.73
N GLU A 119 1.15 4.90 -25.00
CA GLU A 119 0.13 4.39 -24.09
C GLU A 119 0.77 4.10 -22.73
N SER A 120 0.69 5.07 -21.81
CA SER A 120 1.27 5.01 -20.47
C SER A 120 0.85 3.76 -19.71
N THR A 121 -0.33 3.20 -20.00
CA THR A 121 -0.85 1.94 -19.45
C THR A 121 -0.07 0.69 -19.84
N VAL A 122 0.72 0.73 -20.91
CA VAL A 122 1.48 -0.42 -21.42
C VAL A 122 2.87 -0.52 -20.76
N ILE A 123 3.44 0.62 -20.38
CA ILE A 123 4.78 0.70 -19.78
C ILE A 123 4.72 0.95 -18.28
N CYS A 124 3.90 1.91 -17.86
CA CYS A 124 3.67 2.24 -16.46
C CYS A 124 2.63 1.28 -15.90
N LYS A 125 3.11 0.17 -15.33
CA LYS A 125 2.27 -0.85 -14.69
C LYS A 125 1.55 -0.33 -13.47
N ASP A 126 2.16 0.62 -12.78
CA ASP A 126 1.58 1.27 -11.62
C ASP A 126 2.24 2.62 -11.35
N HIS A 127 1.48 3.53 -10.75
CA HIS A 127 2.03 4.77 -10.20
C HIS A 127 1.32 5.14 -8.91
N TYR A 128 2.06 5.75 -8.00
CA TYR A 128 1.52 6.33 -6.78
C TYR A 128 2.42 7.45 -6.29
N TYR A 129 1.90 8.24 -5.37
CA TYR A 129 2.60 9.35 -4.76
C TYR A 129 2.95 8.99 -3.31
N PHE A 130 4.06 9.55 -2.84
CA PHE A 130 4.38 9.54 -1.42
C PHE A 130 5.05 10.84 -0.99
N ALA A 131 4.88 11.17 0.28
CA ALA A 131 5.54 12.26 0.95
C ALA A 131 6.26 11.72 2.19
N ILE A 132 7.49 12.15 2.41
CA ILE A 132 8.30 11.73 3.55
C ILE A 132 8.78 12.97 4.32
N SER A 133 8.55 12.97 5.62
CA SER A 133 9.09 13.95 6.59
C SER A 133 10.13 13.26 7.49
N ASN A 134 10.56 13.94 8.55
CA ASN A 134 11.52 13.39 9.52
C ASN A 134 11.03 12.09 10.20
N ASP A 135 9.73 12.03 10.52
CA ASP A 135 9.16 10.97 11.36
C ASP A 135 8.08 10.15 10.66
N PHE A 136 7.53 10.67 9.56
CA PHE A 136 6.35 10.11 8.92
C PHE A 136 6.51 9.96 7.42
N LEU A 137 5.89 8.90 6.89
CA LEU A 137 5.67 8.71 5.47
C LEU A 137 4.17 8.63 5.21
N VAL A 138 3.70 9.37 4.22
CA VAL A 138 2.31 9.33 3.73
C VAL A 138 2.31 8.89 2.28
N THR A 139 1.41 7.98 1.90
CA THR A 139 1.30 7.51 0.51
C THR A 139 -0.15 7.21 0.12
N ASN A 140 -0.49 7.35 -1.16
CA ASN A 140 -1.76 6.87 -1.71
C ASN A 140 -1.65 5.45 -2.32
N LEU A 141 -0.56 4.72 -2.06
CA LEU A 141 -0.40 3.32 -2.44
C LEU A 141 -1.64 2.50 -2.03
N ALA A 142 -2.22 1.78 -2.99
CA ALA A 142 -3.46 1.04 -2.81
C ALA A 142 -3.42 0.09 -1.60
N LEU A 143 -4.55 -0.06 -0.90
CA LEU A 143 -4.61 -0.82 0.37
C LEU A 143 -4.32 -2.32 0.22
N ASN A 144 -4.56 -2.88 -0.98
CA ASN A 144 -4.21 -4.25 -1.32
C ASN A 144 -2.70 -4.44 -1.57
N LYS A 145 -1.91 -3.36 -1.55
CA LYS A 145 -0.44 -3.38 -1.65
C LYS A 145 0.20 -3.05 -0.31
N THR A 146 1.25 -3.78 0.03
CA THR A 146 2.01 -3.58 1.26
C THR A 146 3.13 -2.56 1.05
N ILE A 147 3.56 -1.90 2.12
CA ILE A 147 4.65 -0.91 2.09
C ILE A 147 6.07 -1.45 1.79
N PRO A 148 6.40 -2.76 1.95
CA PRO A 148 7.75 -3.27 1.69
C PRO A 148 8.34 -2.91 0.33
N SER A 149 7.57 -2.86 -0.76
CA SER A 149 8.12 -2.48 -2.07
C SER A 149 8.71 -1.06 -2.05
N LEU A 150 7.99 -0.09 -1.48
CA LEU A 150 8.50 1.28 -1.32
C LEU A 150 9.69 1.32 -0.36
N GLN A 151 9.63 0.54 0.73
CA GLN A 151 10.72 0.43 1.70
C GLN A 151 12.00 -0.09 1.07
N THR A 152 11.92 -1.17 0.30
CA THR A 152 13.04 -1.77 -0.42
C THR A 152 13.62 -0.76 -1.42
N TYR A 153 12.77 -0.09 -2.20
CA TYR A 153 13.23 0.92 -3.14
C TYR A 153 13.97 2.07 -2.44
N ILE A 154 13.39 2.66 -1.38
CA ILE A 154 14.04 3.76 -0.65
C ILE A 154 15.36 3.28 -0.04
N GLY A 155 15.37 2.10 0.58
CA GLY A 155 16.57 1.52 1.20
C GLY A 155 17.68 1.26 0.18
N TRP A 156 17.35 0.71 -1.00
CA TRP A 156 18.29 0.57 -2.11
C TRP A 156 18.82 1.93 -2.58
N PHE A 157 17.93 2.89 -2.83
CA PHE A 157 18.30 4.17 -3.44
C PHE A 157 19.22 5.01 -2.55
N ILE A 158 18.99 4.97 -1.23
CA ILE A 158 19.82 5.70 -0.26
C ILE A 158 20.98 4.86 0.31
N ASN A 159 21.16 3.63 -0.15
CA ASN A 159 22.15 2.67 0.36
C ASN A 159 22.00 2.41 1.88
N ASN A 160 20.76 2.23 2.36
CA ASN A 160 20.44 1.93 3.75
C ASN A 160 19.37 0.83 3.84
N GLU A 161 19.80 -0.39 4.12
CA GLU A 161 18.89 -1.55 4.26
C GLU A 161 18.06 -1.53 5.56
N LEU A 162 18.41 -0.66 6.52
CA LEU A 162 17.73 -0.55 7.82
C LEU A 162 16.51 0.37 7.79
N VAL A 163 16.18 0.94 6.63
CA VAL A 163 14.96 1.74 6.44
C VAL A 163 13.75 0.90 6.82
N GLU A 164 12.97 1.39 7.78
CA GLU A 164 11.78 0.69 8.25
C GLU A 164 10.59 1.64 8.37
N PHE A 165 9.51 1.28 7.67
CA PHE A 165 8.21 1.95 7.75
C PHE A 165 7.21 1.06 8.47
N THR A 166 6.59 1.59 9.52
CA THR A 166 5.59 0.88 10.33
C THR A 166 4.23 1.54 10.11
N PRO A 167 3.19 0.82 9.66
CA PRO A 167 1.85 1.37 9.53
C PRO A 167 1.40 2.02 10.84
N MET A 168 0.91 3.26 10.76
CA MET A 168 0.35 3.93 11.94
C MET A 168 -1.04 3.39 12.24
N ILE A 169 -1.34 3.27 13.53
CA ILE A 169 -2.66 2.89 14.02
C ILE A 169 -3.45 4.13 14.41
N ASP A 170 -4.70 4.20 14.00
CA ASP A 170 -5.61 5.28 14.40
C ASP A 170 -6.03 5.10 15.87
N VAL A 171 -5.33 5.82 16.74
CA VAL A 171 -5.60 5.86 18.19
C VAL A 171 -6.85 6.66 18.56
N ASN A 172 -7.35 7.49 17.65
CA ASN A 172 -8.51 8.36 17.84
C ASN A 172 -9.82 7.71 17.37
N ASN A 173 -9.73 6.55 16.71
CA ASN A 173 -10.90 5.79 16.31
C ASN A 173 -11.69 5.26 17.54
N GLN A 174 -12.96 4.89 17.34
CA GLN A 174 -13.87 4.43 18.41
C GLN A 174 -13.34 3.23 19.22
N THR A 175 -12.38 2.50 18.66
CA THR A 175 -11.75 1.35 19.30
C THR A 175 -10.49 1.78 20.04
N LYS A 176 -10.58 1.91 21.37
CA LYS A 176 -9.40 2.13 22.20
C LYS A 176 -8.48 0.92 22.07
N LEU A 177 -7.22 1.14 21.74
CA LEU A 177 -6.22 0.09 21.59
C LEU A 177 -6.15 -0.88 22.78
N LYS A 178 -6.34 -0.36 24.00
CA LYS A 178 -6.39 -1.17 25.24
C LYS A 178 -7.50 -2.23 25.26
N ASP A 179 -8.52 -2.06 24.43
CA ASP A 179 -9.65 -2.97 24.32
C ASP A 179 -9.36 -4.11 23.33
N ILE A 180 -8.28 -4.06 22.55
CA ILE A 180 -7.96 -5.14 21.60
C ILE A 180 -7.36 -6.34 22.37
N LYS A 181 -8.05 -7.49 22.32
CA LYS A 181 -7.60 -8.73 22.99
C LYS A 181 -7.00 -9.75 22.02
N ALA A 182 -7.42 -9.74 20.77
CA ALA A 182 -6.94 -10.72 19.80
C ALA A 182 -7.04 -10.23 18.35
N ILE A 183 -6.15 -10.76 17.51
CA ILE A 183 -6.26 -10.74 16.04
C ILE A 183 -6.89 -12.05 15.61
N ILE A 184 -7.87 -11.99 14.72
CA ILE A 184 -8.49 -13.12 14.05
C ILE A 184 -8.18 -12.98 12.56
N VAL A 185 -7.43 -13.93 12.01
CA VAL A 185 -7.25 -14.06 10.56
C VAL A 185 -8.19 -15.16 10.09
N ARG A 186 -9.03 -14.85 9.11
CA ARG A 186 -9.99 -15.80 8.53
C ARG A 186 -9.61 -16.14 7.10
N ASP A 187 -9.97 -17.34 6.67
CA ASP A 187 -10.04 -17.61 5.24
C ASP A 187 -11.09 -16.70 4.58
N PRO A 188 -10.88 -16.29 3.31
CA PRO A 188 -11.90 -15.61 2.54
C PRO A 188 -13.17 -16.47 2.57
N ALA A 189 -14.31 -15.86 2.90
CA ALA A 189 -15.57 -16.61 2.96
C ALA A 189 -15.79 -17.35 1.62
N PRO A 190 -16.23 -18.62 1.64
CA PRO A 190 -16.69 -19.29 0.44
C PRO A 190 -17.71 -18.40 -0.25
N LEU A 191 -17.50 -18.11 -1.54
CA LEU A 191 -18.52 -17.48 -2.34
C LEU A 191 -19.82 -18.29 -2.15
N PRO A 192 -20.96 -17.65 -1.86
CA PRO A 192 -22.21 -18.39 -1.78
C PRO A 192 -22.35 -19.18 -3.08
N ALA A 193 -22.70 -20.45 -2.97
CA ALA A 193 -22.97 -21.31 -4.11
C ALA A 193 -24.10 -20.69 -4.94
N SER A 194 -23.73 -19.80 -5.87
CA SER A 194 -24.63 -19.27 -6.88
C SER A 194 -25.05 -20.46 -7.71
N SER A 195 -26.34 -20.77 -7.58
CA SER A 195 -27.11 -21.67 -8.42
C SER A 195 -26.50 -21.83 -9.80
N ASN A 196 -26.18 -23.08 -10.14
CA ASN A 196 -25.86 -23.58 -11.47
C ASN A 196 -26.35 -22.65 -12.61
N THR A 197 -25.44 -21.90 -13.18
CA THR A 197 -25.52 -21.56 -14.60
C THR A 197 -24.13 -21.77 -15.17
N ALA A 198 -23.94 -22.97 -15.72
CA ALA A 198 -22.79 -23.29 -16.53
C ALA A 198 -22.78 -22.33 -17.74
N ILE A 199 -21.87 -21.37 -17.73
CA ILE A 199 -21.39 -20.76 -18.96
C ILE A 199 -19.91 -21.12 -19.06
N ASN A 200 -19.67 -22.12 -19.90
CA ASN A 200 -18.34 -22.46 -20.41
C ASN A 200 -17.74 -21.21 -21.05
N ASN A 201 -16.69 -20.66 -20.44
CA ASN A 201 -15.69 -19.89 -21.16
C ASN A 201 -14.31 -20.35 -20.70
N LYS A 202 -13.75 -21.28 -21.47
CA LYS A 202 -12.32 -21.54 -21.50
C LYS A 202 -11.64 -20.28 -22.02
N ASN A 203 -11.08 -19.47 -21.15
CA ASN A 203 -9.98 -18.58 -21.50
C ASN A 203 -8.92 -18.69 -20.41
N GLN A 204 -7.75 -19.17 -20.83
CA GLN A 204 -6.55 -19.34 -20.03
C GLN A 204 -6.21 -18.04 -19.32
N THR A 205 -6.30 -18.03 -17.98
CA THR A 205 -5.71 -16.98 -17.16
C THR A 205 -4.36 -17.48 -16.68
N THR A 206 -3.32 -16.88 -17.24
CA THR A 206 -1.92 -17.05 -16.84
C THR A 206 -1.80 -16.77 -15.35
N GLN A 207 -1.34 -17.75 -14.58
CA GLN A 207 -1.10 -17.63 -13.15
C GLN A 207 0.03 -16.62 -12.91
N ILE A 208 -0.33 -15.38 -12.60
CA ILE A 208 0.60 -14.45 -11.96
C ILE A 208 0.58 -14.83 -10.47
N ALA A 209 1.61 -15.56 -10.06
CA ALA A 209 1.87 -15.86 -8.65
C ALA A 209 2.34 -14.56 -7.97
N GLU A 210 1.40 -13.69 -7.62
CA GLU A 210 1.66 -12.65 -6.63
C GLU A 210 1.91 -13.36 -5.30
N SER A 211 3.07 -13.07 -4.70
CA SER A 211 3.51 -13.56 -3.40
C SER A 211 2.67 -12.94 -2.27
N SER A 212 1.37 -13.23 -2.27
CA SER A 212 0.59 -13.15 -1.04
C SER A 212 1.22 -14.13 -0.05
N THR A 213 1.73 -13.64 1.07
CA THR A 213 2.00 -14.46 2.26
C THR A 213 0.65 -14.97 2.76
N LYS A 214 0.08 -15.95 2.06
CA LYS A 214 -0.99 -16.80 2.57
C LYS A 214 -0.34 -17.57 3.70
N ILE A 215 -0.61 -17.18 4.93
CA ILE A 215 -0.33 -18.05 6.07
C ILE A 215 -1.23 -19.26 5.84
N LYS A 216 -0.70 -20.29 5.20
CA LYS A 216 -1.37 -21.58 4.98
C LYS A 216 -1.43 -22.30 6.32
N LEU A 217 -2.24 -21.79 7.23
CA LEU A 217 -2.54 -22.42 8.50
C LEU A 217 -3.27 -23.75 8.29
N THR A 218 -4.01 -23.82 7.18
CA THR A 218 -4.89 -24.92 6.81
C THR A 218 -4.15 -26.23 6.61
N GLU A 219 -2.99 -26.30 5.96
CA GLU A 219 -2.35 -27.61 5.69
C GLU A 219 -1.90 -28.34 6.97
N ALA A 220 -1.25 -27.64 7.91
CA ALA A 220 -0.81 -28.24 9.17
C ALA A 220 -1.97 -28.56 10.12
N VAL A 221 -2.97 -27.66 10.19
CA VAL A 221 -4.19 -27.88 10.99
C VAL A 221 -5.02 -29.01 10.38
N MET A 222 -5.14 -29.10 9.05
CA MET A 222 -5.86 -30.18 8.37
C MET A 222 -5.14 -31.51 8.47
N ALA A 223 -3.80 -31.55 8.47
CA ALA A 223 -3.04 -32.77 8.72
C ALA A 223 -3.27 -33.28 10.15
N TYR A 224 -3.33 -32.39 11.13
CA TYR A 224 -3.68 -32.73 12.51
C TYR A 224 -5.15 -33.16 12.66
N LEU A 225 -6.10 -32.45 12.05
CA LEU A 225 -7.51 -32.82 12.07
C LEU A 225 -7.75 -34.17 11.36
N SER A 226 -7.08 -34.41 10.23
CA SER A 226 -7.10 -35.70 9.52
C SER A 226 -6.56 -36.82 10.39
N SER A 227 -5.48 -36.57 11.14
CA SER A 227 -4.89 -37.59 12.02
C SER A 227 -5.80 -37.90 13.21
N VAL A 228 -6.50 -36.91 13.77
CA VAL A 228 -7.44 -37.07 14.88
C VAL A 228 -8.81 -37.64 14.43
N MET A 229 -9.27 -37.33 13.21
CA MET A 229 -10.59 -37.74 12.69
C MET A 229 -10.54 -38.93 11.72
N SER A 230 -9.39 -39.59 11.61
CA SER A 230 -9.09 -40.73 10.72
C SER A 230 -10.04 -41.93 10.83
N ASN A 231 -10.93 -41.97 11.84
CA ASN A 231 -11.95 -43.01 12.02
C ASN A 231 -13.32 -42.68 11.41
N THR A 232 -13.45 -41.59 10.63
CA THR A 232 -14.75 -41.22 10.03
C THR A 232 -14.61 -40.90 8.53
N THR A 233 -15.36 -41.62 7.69
CA THR A 233 -15.57 -41.34 6.25
C THR A 233 -16.10 -39.92 5.98
N THR A 234 -16.55 -39.25 7.03
CA THR A 234 -17.12 -37.91 7.03
C THR A 234 -16.08 -36.80 6.84
N PHE A 235 -14.83 -36.95 7.29
CA PHE A 235 -13.87 -35.83 7.25
C PHE A 235 -13.46 -35.42 5.84
N ALA A 236 -13.24 -36.39 4.93
CA ALA A 236 -12.98 -36.11 3.52
C ALA A 236 -14.17 -35.39 2.86
N GLN A 237 -15.40 -35.81 3.16
CA GLN A 237 -16.62 -35.16 2.67
C GLN A 237 -16.81 -33.74 3.24
N ILE A 238 -16.43 -33.51 4.50
CA ILE A 238 -16.46 -32.21 5.17
C ILE A 238 -15.38 -31.27 4.59
N GLN A 239 -14.19 -31.80 4.25
CA GLN A 239 -13.13 -31.06 3.57
C GLN A 239 -13.54 -30.65 2.15
N ASP A 240 -14.13 -31.56 1.38
CA ASP A 240 -14.56 -31.33 -0.01
C ASP A 240 -15.74 -30.34 -0.13
N SER A 241 -16.55 -30.22 0.91
CA SER A 241 -17.72 -29.33 0.95
C SER A 241 -17.40 -27.90 1.41
N GLN A 242 -16.12 -27.56 1.63
CA GLN A 242 -15.68 -26.28 2.20
C GLN A 242 -16.39 -25.94 3.54
N LEU A 243 -16.85 -26.96 4.29
CA LEU A 243 -17.56 -26.76 5.56
C LEU A 243 -16.63 -26.33 6.71
N ILE A 244 -15.32 -26.39 6.52
CA ILE A 244 -14.30 -26.02 7.52
C ILE A 244 -13.73 -24.65 7.17
N SER A 245 -13.97 -23.65 8.02
CA SER A 245 -13.24 -22.38 8.03
C SER A 245 -12.13 -22.42 9.08
N ALA A 246 -10.89 -22.12 8.71
CA ALA A 246 -9.81 -21.95 9.67
C ALA A 246 -9.76 -20.49 10.17
N GLU A 247 -9.66 -20.31 11.48
CA GLU A 247 -9.38 -19.01 12.09
C GLU A 247 -8.04 -19.07 12.84
N LEU A 248 -7.10 -18.19 12.51
CA LEU A 248 -5.92 -17.96 13.35
C LEU A 248 -6.26 -16.90 14.40
N LEU A 249 -6.35 -17.31 15.68
CA LEU A 249 -6.55 -16.41 16.80
C LEU A 249 -5.24 -16.12 17.52
N ILE A 250 -4.70 -14.90 17.35
CA ILE A 250 -3.52 -14.43 18.09
C ILE A 250 -4.00 -13.55 19.25
N LYS A 251 -3.84 -14.03 20.49
CA LYS A 251 -4.23 -13.28 21.70
C LYS A 251 -3.09 -12.41 22.19
N PHE A 252 -3.37 -11.13 22.41
CA PHE A 252 -2.42 -10.18 22.97
C PHE A 252 -2.82 -9.80 24.39
N LYS A 253 -1.84 -9.71 25.28
CA LYS A 253 -2.01 -9.10 26.60
C LYS A 253 -1.08 -7.90 26.67
N LYS A 254 -1.65 -6.69 26.67
CA LYS A 254 -0.86 -5.47 26.88
C LYS A 254 -0.11 -5.61 28.22
N PRO A 255 1.24 -5.56 28.23
CA PRO A 255 1.99 -5.56 29.49
C PRO A 255 1.65 -4.32 30.31
N ARG A 256 1.57 -4.45 31.65
CA ARG A 256 1.12 -3.37 32.55
C ARG A 256 1.95 -2.08 32.47
N LYS A 257 3.18 -2.13 31.96
CA LYS A 257 4.11 -0.99 31.87
C LYS A 257 4.21 -0.35 30.48
N MET A 258 3.51 -0.87 29.47
CA MET A 258 3.66 -0.43 28.09
C MET A 258 2.81 0.82 27.81
N THR A 259 3.37 1.80 27.09
CA THR A 259 2.61 3.00 26.67
C THR A 259 1.58 2.66 25.59
N GLN A 260 0.68 3.59 25.28
CA GLN A 260 -0.27 3.38 24.17
C GLN A 260 0.42 3.42 22.81
N GLU A 261 1.43 4.28 22.66
CA GLU A 261 2.22 4.42 21.45
C GLU A 261 3.07 3.16 21.16
N GLU A 262 3.76 2.63 22.16
CA GLU A 262 4.53 1.37 22.02
C GLU A 262 3.64 0.22 21.55
N TYR A 263 2.43 0.13 22.10
CA TYR A 263 1.46 -0.90 21.70
C TYR A 263 0.93 -0.68 20.28
N ALA A 264 0.70 0.58 19.88
CA ALA A 264 0.31 0.94 18.51
C ALA A 264 1.39 0.54 17.50
N ASN A 265 2.67 0.81 17.80
CA ASN A 265 3.80 0.45 16.95
C ASN A 265 3.92 -1.07 16.75
N ILE A 266 3.75 -1.84 17.83
CA ILE A 266 3.75 -3.31 17.76
C ILE A 266 2.59 -3.81 16.88
N LEU A 267 1.39 -3.25 17.05
CA LEU A 267 0.23 -3.62 16.26
C LEU A 267 0.40 -3.29 14.77
N GLY A 268 0.96 -2.11 14.47
CA GLY A 268 1.33 -1.69 13.12
C GLY A 268 2.32 -2.66 12.48
N ALA A 269 3.35 -3.09 13.23
CA ALA A 269 4.32 -4.07 12.77
C ALA A 269 3.67 -5.42 12.42
N TYR A 270 2.67 -5.88 13.18
CA TYR A 270 1.90 -7.08 12.85
C TYR A 270 1.04 -6.94 11.60
N LEU A 271 0.53 -5.74 11.31
CA LEU A 271 -0.29 -5.46 10.12
C LEU A 271 0.54 -5.20 8.86
N LYS A 272 1.82 -4.86 9.01
CA LYS A 272 2.74 -4.55 7.90
C LYS A 272 2.81 -5.63 6.78
N PRO A 273 2.92 -6.94 7.06
CA PRO A 273 3.00 -7.96 6.02
C PRO A 273 1.64 -8.32 5.39
N VAL A 274 0.54 -7.71 5.84
CA VAL A 274 -0.81 -8.09 5.44
C VAL A 274 -1.29 -7.20 4.29
N SER A 275 -1.47 -7.80 3.11
CA SER A 275 -2.09 -7.14 1.95
C SER A 275 -3.63 -7.18 2.00
N ASP A 276 -4.20 -8.23 2.58
CA ASP A 276 -5.65 -8.41 2.71
C ASP A 276 -6.12 -8.12 4.14
N LEU A 277 -6.35 -6.83 4.39
CA LEU A 277 -6.82 -6.33 5.68
C LEU A 277 -8.33 -6.54 5.90
N ASP A 278 -9.06 -7.03 4.90
CA ASP A 278 -10.49 -7.32 5.02
C ASP A 278 -10.74 -8.67 5.71
N ASN A 279 -9.80 -9.61 5.55
CA ASN A 279 -9.82 -10.93 6.20
C ASN A 279 -9.13 -10.96 7.57
N ILE A 280 -8.64 -9.81 8.04
CA ILE A 280 -8.16 -9.63 9.41
C ILE A 280 -9.16 -8.82 10.21
N SER A 281 -9.55 -9.35 11.37
CA SER A 281 -10.36 -8.64 12.35
C SER A 281 -9.74 -8.69 13.74
N PHE A 282 -10.15 -7.76 14.58
CA PHE A 282 -9.65 -7.58 15.93
C PHE A 282 -10.81 -7.70 16.91
N LYS A 283 -10.70 -8.64 17.85
CA LYS A 283 -11.73 -8.85 18.86
C LYS A 283 -11.52 -7.92 20.04
N ARG A 284 -12.55 -7.14 20.37
CA ARG A 284 -12.55 -6.25 21.54
C ARG A 284 -12.74 -7.00 22.86
N ALA A 285 -12.34 -6.35 23.94
CA ALA A 285 -12.30 -6.88 25.29
C ALA A 285 -13.68 -7.19 25.84
N ASP A 286 -14.69 -6.46 25.38
CA ASP A 286 -16.11 -6.64 25.66
C ASP A 286 -16.71 -7.86 24.95
N GLY A 287 -15.98 -8.46 24.00
CA GLY A 287 -16.41 -9.62 23.22
C GLY A 287 -17.55 -9.34 22.24
N LYS A 288 -18.01 -8.08 22.12
CA LYS A 288 -19.25 -7.72 21.39
C LYS A 288 -19.02 -7.20 19.98
N THR A 289 -17.84 -6.67 19.68
CA THR A 289 -17.55 -6.08 18.36
C THR A 289 -16.18 -6.51 17.82
N GLU A 290 -16.17 -6.81 16.53
CA GLU A 290 -14.96 -7.05 15.75
C GLU A 290 -14.65 -5.82 14.90
N VAL A 291 -13.37 -5.46 14.82
CA VAL A 291 -12.90 -4.30 14.06
C VAL A 291 -12.03 -4.82 12.92
N LYS A 292 -12.26 -4.41 11.67
CA LYS A 292 -11.42 -4.87 10.56
C LYS A 292 -10.04 -4.25 10.66
N GLY A 293 -9.00 -4.95 10.21
CA GLY A 293 -7.62 -4.46 10.27
C GLY A 293 -7.42 -3.15 9.51
N LYS A 294 -8.15 -2.96 8.41
CA LYS A 294 -8.13 -1.70 7.65
C LYS A 294 -8.68 -0.51 8.44
N ASP A 295 -9.60 -0.75 9.38
CA ASP A 295 -10.23 0.30 10.19
C ASP A 295 -9.35 0.71 11.39
N LEU A 296 -8.29 -0.08 11.67
CA LEU A 296 -7.27 0.30 12.65
C LEU A 296 -6.17 1.16 12.05
N LEU A 297 -5.97 1.15 10.74
CA LEU A 297 -4.88 1.93 10.14
C LEU A 297 -5.23 3.43 10.13
N ARG A 298 -4.23 4.27 10.40
CA ARG A 298 -4.33 5.73 10.24
C ARG A 298 -4.40 6.07 8.75
N ILE A 299 -5.62 6.19 8.25
CA ILE A 299 -5.95 6.46 6.86
C ILE A 299 -6.80 7.73 6.78
N LYS A 300 -6.40 8.67 5.93
CA LYS A 300 -7.17 9.89 5.64
C LYS A 300 -7.77 9.80 4.22
N PRO A 301 -9.10 9.69 4.07
CA PRO A 301 -9.73 9.86 2.76
C PRO A 301 -9.69 11.34 2.39
N VAL A 302 -9.31 11.64 1.15
CA VAL A 302 -9.28 13.00 0.60
C VAL A 302 -9.87 13.02 -0.79
N ASP A 303 -10.59 14.09 -1.11
CA ASP A 303 -11.19 14.30 -2.42
C ASP A 303 -10.26 15.16 -3.28
N ILE A 304 -9.85 14.61 -4.42
CA ILE A 304 -8.90 15.24 -5.33
C ILE A 304 -9.61 15.52 -6.65
N GLU A 305 -9.46 16.73 -7.16
CA GLU A 305 -9.94 17.12 -8.48
C GLU A 305 -9.28 16.27 -9.56
N VAL A 306 -10.00 16.08 -10.65
CA VAL A 306 -9.51 15.34 -11.80
C VAL A 306 -9.44 16.22 -13.04
N THR A 307 -8.39 16.05 -13.81
CA THR A 307 -8.19 16.77 -15.09
C THR A 307 -9.22 16.36 -16.13
N GLU A 308 -9.21 17.04 -17.27
CA GLU A 308 -10.01 16.67 -18.45
C GLU A 308 -9.72 15.27 -19.01
N THR A 309 -8.63 14.63 -18.56
CA THR A 309 -8.32 13.23 -18.91
C THR A 309 -8.62 12.25 -17.78
N GLY A 310 -9.19 12.71 -16.65
CA GLY A 310 -9.58 11.87 -15.51
C GLY A 310 -8.46 11.57 -14.51
N LYS A 311 -7.33 12.28 -14.61
CA LYS A 311 -6.14 12.11 -13.76
C LYS A 311 -6.22 13.00 -12.55
N LEU A 312 -5.58 12.59 -11.45
CA LEU A 312 -5.53 13.40 -10.24
C LEU A 312 -4.74 14.69 -10.50
N VAL A 313 -5.22 15.81 -9.96
CA VAL A 313 -4.43 17.04 -9.89
C VAL A 313 -3.29 16.83 -8.88
N GLU A 314 -2.07 16.58 -9.37
CA GLU A 314 -0.92 16.17 -8.54
C GLU A 314 -0.60 17.19 -7.44
N GLN A 315 -0.70 18.48 -7.74
CA GLN A 315 -0.47 19.54 -6.75
C GLN A 315 -1.47 19.49 -5.58
N GLN A 316 -2.71 19.10 -5.84
CA GLN A 316 -3.70 18.91 -4.78
C GLN A 316 -3.38 17.66 -3.94
N VAL A 317 -2.91 16.58 -4.57
CA VAL A 317 -2.41 15.40 -3.85
C VAL A 317 -1.28 15.80 -2.90
N PHE A 318 -0.33 16.61 -3.38
CA PHE A 318 0.80 17.09 -2.57
C PHE A 318 0.36 17.99 -1.42
N GLN A 319 -0.60 18.88 -1.66
CA GLN A 319 -1.18 19.71 -0.60
C GLN A 319 -1.86 18.86 0.48
N GLU A 320 -2.67 17.87 0.09
CA GLU A 320 -3.34 17.00 1.05
C GLU A 320 -2.36 16.10 1.83
N MET A 321 -1.30 15.61 1.18
CA MET A 321 -0.22 14.91 1.87
C MET A 321 0.54 15.82 2.84
N SER A 322 0.79 17.08 2.47
CA SER A 322 1.43 18.07 3.34
C SER A 322 0.61 18.34 4.58
N LYS A 323 -0.69 18.61 4.41
CA LYS A 323 -1.64 18.81 5.51
C LYS A 323 -1.66 17.60 6.43
N PHE A 324 -1.68 16.39 5.86
CA PHE A 324 -1.72 15.17 6.66
C PHE A 324 -0.43 14.96 7.45
N LEU A 325 0.75 15.22 6.88
CA LEU A 325 2.03 15.16 7.62
C LEU A 325 2.06 16.14 8.81
N VAL A 326 1.54 17.36 8.62
CA VAL A 326 1.45 18.37 9.69
C VAL A 326 0.45 17.93 10.77
N GLU A 327 -0.70 17.37 10.39
CA GLU A 327 -1.66 16.78 11.34
C GLU A 327 -1.02 15.69 12.19
N LEU A 328 -0.30 14.74 11.57
CA LEU A 328 0.38 13.64 12.28
C LEU A 328 1.44 14.15 13.27
N LYS A 329 2.18 15.19 12.88
CA LYS A 329 3.16 15.84 13.76
C LYS A 329 2.46 16.46 14.98
N ASN A 330 1.40 17.23 14.76
CA ASN A 330 0.66 17.88 15.85
C ASN A 330 -0.02 16.87 16.79
N GLU A 331 -0.53 15.75 16.25
CA GLU A 331 -1.07 14.63 17.05
C GLU A 331 -0.03 14.02 17.99
N THR A 332 1.22 13.93 17.52
CA THR A 332 2.32 13.34 18.30
C THR A 332 2.87 14.31 19.35
N GLU A 333 2.95 15.61 19.04
CA GLU A 333 3.38 16.64 19.99
C GLU A 333 2.34 16.93 21.09
N SER A 334 1.07 16.58 20.85
CA SER A 334 -0.02 16.79 21.81
C SER A 334 -0.31 15.59 22.72
N SER A 335 0.38 14.46 22.54
CA SER A 335 0.16 13.18 23.25
C SER A 335 1.14 12.94 24.39
#